data_AF-A0A1E5QP03-F1
#
_entry.id   AF-A0A1E5QP03-F1
#
_cell.length_a   1.000
_cell.length_b   1.000
_cell.length_c   1.000
_cell.angle_alpha   90.00
_cell.angle_beta   90.00
_cell.angle_gamma   90.00
#
_symmetry.space_group_name_H-M   'P 1'
#
loop_
_entity.id
_entity.type
_entity.pdbx_description
1 polymer ?
#
loop_
_entity_poly.entity_id
_entity_poly.type
_entity_poly.pdbx_seq_one_letter_code
_entity_poly.pdbx_strand_id
1 'polypeptide(L)'
;MSESCKNCTFHLRDRTGKTTDLFRIFSENFLNRYLEKPQFPGRMTLILSLLKKLDSPERVALREIADRWRSQFQRFLKDRAKDVTFTDAIGHK
;
A
#
# COMPACT_ATOMS: atom_id res chain seq x y z
N MET A 1 -9.41 13.38 5.53
CA MET A 1 -10.61 13.86 6.25
C MET A 1 -11.71 14.05 5.22
N SER A 2 -12.23 12.95 4.71
CA SER A 2 -13.25 12.92 3.65
C SER A 2 -14.27 11.85 4.00
N GLU A 3 -15.48 12.03 3.47
CA GLU A 3 -16.59 11.09 3.65
C GLU A 3 -16.47 9.83 2.79
N SER A 4 -15.39 9.73 2.02
CA SER A 4 -15.11 8.62 1.09
C SER A 4 -15.03 7.25 1.76
N CYS A 5 -14.84 7.20 3.08
CA CYS A 5 -14.83 5.96 3.85
C CYS A 5 -16.19 5.56 4.46
N LYS A 6 -17.27 6.34 4.28
CA LYS A 6 -18.61 6.00 4.81
C LYS A 6 -19.14 4.67 4.29
N ASN A 7 -18.78 4.28 3.07
CA ASN A 7 -19.17 3.02 2.42
C ASN A 7 -17.96 2.15 2.01
N CYS A 8 -16.80 2.36 2.62
CA CYS A 8 -15.62 1.56 2.27
C CYS A 8 -15.75 0.14 2.83
N THR A 9 -15.40 -0.86 2.00
CA THR A 9 -15.16 -2.24 2.44
C THR A 9 -13.99 -2.33 3.42
N PHE A 10 -13.08 -1.34 3.39
CA PHE A 10 -11.95 -1.24 4.28
C PHE A 10 -12.28 -0.38 5.51
N HIS A 11 -11.91 -0.86 6.69
CA HIS A 11 -12.13 -0.17 7.95
C HIS A 11 -10.88 0.62 8.37
N LEU A 12 -11.07 1.93 8.57
CA LEU A 12 -10.02 2.88 8.98
C LEU A 12 -9.35 2.55 10.32
N ARG A 13 -10.04 1.81 11.19
CA ARG A 13 -9.57 1.47 12.54
C ARG A 13 -8.83 0.13 12.60
N ASP A 14 -8.97 -0.71 11.58
CA ASP A 14 -8.35 -2.03 11.56
C ASP A 14 -6.87 -1.88 11.27
N ARG A 15 -6.02 -2.18 12.26
CA ARG A 15 -4.56 -2.11 12.10
C ARG A 15 -4.00 -3.28 11.30
N THR A 16 -4.64 -4.44 11.39
CA THR A 16 -4.28 -5.69 10.72
C THR A 16 -5.55 -6.47 10.37
N GLY A 17 -5.55 -7.21 9.26
CA GLY A 17 -6.71 -8.00 8.81
C GLY A 17 -7.07 -7.81 7.33
N LYS A 18 -8.07 -8.57 6.85
CA LYS A 18 -8.53 -8.54 5.44
C LYS A 18 -9.20 -7.24 5.04
N THR A 19 -9.68 -6.48 6.03
CA THR A 19 -10.42 -5.22 5.90
C THR A 19 -9.55 -4.00 6.21
N THR A 20 -8.26 -4.16 6.47
CA THR A 20 -7.37 -3.03 6.75
C THR A 20 -7.27 -2.10 5.55
N ASP A 21 -7.39 -0.79 5.82
CA ASP A 21 -7.21 0.25 4.82
C ASP A 21 -5.83 0.17 4.14
N LEU A 22 -5.86 0.13 2.80
CA LEU A 22 -4.68 0.08 1.95
C LEU A 22 -3.78 1.30 2.17
N PHE A 23 -4.34 2.48 2.40
CA PHE A 23 -3.53 3.67 2.66
C PHE A 23 -2.68 3.49 3.92
N ARG A 24 -3.25 2.88 4.97
CA ARG A 24 -2.54 2.55 6.21
C ARG A 24 -1.41 1.55 5.96
N ILE A 25 -1.70 0.46 5.25
CA ILE A 25 -0.69 -0.56 4.90
C ILE A 25 0.48 0.05 4.12
N PHE A 26 0.18 0.85 3.10
CA PHE A 26 1.22 1.42 2.25
C PHE A 26 2.02 2.53 2.92
N SER A 27 1.38 3.38 3.72
CA SER A 27 2.07 4.43 4.48
C SER A 27 3.01 3.83 5.53
N GLU A 28 2.56 2.83 6.29
CA GLU A 28 3.40 2.13 7.26
C GLU A 28 4.53 1.36 6.58
N ASN A 29 4.27 0.65 5.47
CA ASN A 29 5.31 -0.03 4.70
C ASN A 29 6.32 0.95 4.07
N PHE A 30 5.86 2.11 3.58
CA PHE A 30 6.74 3.15 3.06
C PHE A 30 7.70 3.65 4.13
N LEU A 31 7.18 4.01 5.31
CA LEU A 31 7.99 4.51 6.42
C LEU A 31 8.93 3.44 6.97
N ASN A 32 8.52 2.17 6.94
CA ASN A 32 9.35 1.02 7.33
C ASN A 32 10.68 0.95 6.57
N ARG A 33 10.69 1.37 5.29
CA ARG A 33 11.91 1.35 4.43
C ARG A 33 12.97 2.35 4.88
N TYR A 34 12.59 3.35 5.66
CA TYR A 34 13.47 4.43 6.11
C TYR A 34 13.82 4.33 7.60
N LEU A 35 13.40 3.25 8.30
CA LEU A 35 13.72 3.08 9.72
C LEU A 35 15.22 2.84 9.98
N GLU A 36 15.89 2.14 9.07
CA GLU A 36 17.32 1.81 9.20
C GLU A 36 18.23 2.93 8.69
N LYS A 37 17.77 3.69 7.70
CA LYS A 37 18.47 4.85 7.15
C LYS A 37 17.51 6.05 7.08
N PRO A 38 17.28 6.75 8.20
CA PRO A 38 16.42 7.93 8.20
C PRO A 38 17.06 9.02 7.35
N GLN A 39 16.53 9.23 6.14
CA GLN A 39 16.98 10.27 5.22
C GLN A 39 16.25 11.61 5.43
N PHE A 40 15.30 11.66 6.37
CA PHE A 40 14.41 12.79 6.56
C PHE A 40 14.71 13.49 7.89
N PRO A 41 15.20 14.75 7.88
CA PRO A 41 15.30 15.56 9.09
C PRO A 41 13.92 16.06 9.56
N GLY A 42 13.81 16.41 10.85
CA GLY A 42 12.64 17.10 11.41
C GLY A 42 11.46 16.18 11.78
N ARG A 43 10.23 16.59 11.46
CA ARG A 43 8.98 15.93 11.91
C ARG A 43 8.89 14.45 11.51
N MET A 44 9.56 14.06 10.44
CA MET A 44 9.57 12.67 9.98
C MET A 44 10.36 11.76 10.92
N THR A 45 11.39 12.27 11.60
CA THR A 45 12.14 11.52 12.63
C THR A 45 11.24 11.10 13.78
N LEU A 46 10.31 11.96 14.20
CA LEU A 46 9.34 11.66 15.25
C LEU A 46 8.41 10.51 14.82
N ILE A 47 7.88 10.56 13.60
CA ILE A 47 7.02 9.51 13.04
C ILE A 47 7.77 8.18 12.96
N LEU A 48 9.01 8.18 12.46
CA LEU A 48 9.86 6.99 12.38
C LEU A 48 10.18 6.41 13.77
N SER A 49 10.37 7.26 14.78
CA SER A 49 10.59 6.80 16.16
C SER A 49 9.36 6.12 16.77
N LEU A 50 8.14 6.58 16.43
CA LEU A 50 6.89 5.93 16.84
C LEU A 50 6.70 4.58 16.15
N LEU A 51 7.09 4.47 14.88
CA LEU A 51 7.05 3.22 14.13
C LEU A 51 8.11 2.19 14.57
N LYS A 52 9.26 2.65 15.09
CA LYS A 52 10.24 1.75 15.73
C LYS A 52 9.64 0.97 16.91
N LYS A 53 8.65 1.55 17.60
CA LYS A 53 7.95 0.93 18.73
C LYS A 53 6.90 -0.11 18.32
N LEU A 54 6.56 -0.21 17.03
CA LEU A 54 5.74 -1.32 16.53
C LEU A 54 6.54 -2.61 16.55
N ASP A 55 5.90 -3.68 16.98
CA ASP A 55 6.54 -4.97 17.17
C ASP A 55 7.03 -5.55 15.83
N SER A 56 8.13 -6.28 15.87
CA SER A 56 8.76 -6.88 14.68
C SER A 56 7.79 -7.73 13.82
N PRO A 57 6.90 -8.57 14.39
CA PRO A 57 5.97 -9.41 13.64
C PRO A 57 4.94 -8.60 12.86
N GLU A 58 4.39 -7.54 13.46
CA GLU A 58 3.42 -6.67 12.79
C GLU A 58 4.04 -5.99 11.58
N ARG A 59 5.31 -5.57 11.68
CA ARG A 59 6.04 -4.95 10.58
C ARG A 59 6.30 -5.91 9.43
N VAL A 60 6.55 -7.19 9.72
CA VAL A 60 6.70 -8.24 8.69
C VAL A 60 5.36 -8.48 8.01
N ALA A 61 4.28 -8.64 8.76
CA ALA A 61 2.94 -8.84 8.20
C ALA A 61 2.51 -7.68 7.29
N LEU A 62 2.74 -6.43 7.69
CA LEU A 62 2.44 -5.25 6.87
C LEU A 62 3.24 -5.23 5.56
N ARG A 63 4.50 -5.67 5.59
CA ARG A 63 5.35 -5.78 4.39
C ARG A 63 4.81 -6.82 3.43
N GLU A 64 4.48 -8.01 3.92
CA GLU A 64 3.93 -9.11 3.12
C GLU A 64 2.60 -8.72 2.46
N ILE A 65 1.71 -8.07 3.20
CA ILE A 65 0.43 -7.60 2.67
C ILE A 65 0.66 -6.58 1.55
N ALA A 66 1.54 -5.60 1.77
CA ALA A 66 1.84 -4.57 0.78
C ALA A 66 2.47 -5.14 -0.50
N ASP A 67 3.35 -6.13 -0.38
CA ASP A 67 4.01 -6.75 -1.52
C ASP A 67 3.07 -7.67 -2.31
N ARG A 68 2.15 -8.36 -1.63
CA ARG A 68 1.05 -9.10 -2.27
C ARG A 68 0.17 -8.16 -3.09
N TRP A 69 -0.25 -7.03 -2.52
CA TRP A 69 -1.06 -6.03 -3.22
C TRP A 69 -0.34 -5.44 -4.43
N ARG A 70 0.95 -5.09 -4.31
CA ARG A 70 1.75 -4.61 -5.45
C ARG A 70 1.79 -5.62 -6.58
N SER A 71 2.00 -6.90 -6.25
CA SER A 71 2.09 -7.96 -7.25
C SER A 71 0.77 -8.17 -7.99
N GLN A 72 -0.36 -8.16 -7.27
CA GLN A 72 -1.69 -8.23 -7.87
C GLN A 72 -1.98 -7.03 -8.76
N PHE A 73 -1.65 -5.82 -8.31
CA PHE A 73 -1.88 -4.61 -9.08
C PHE A 73 -1.00 -4.55 -10.34
N GLN A 74 0.27 -4.94 -10.26
CA GLN A 74 1.15 -5.04 -11.42
C GLN A 74 0.65 -6.06 -12.44
N ARG A 75 0.12 -7.20 -11.97
CA ARG A 75 -0.51 -8.19 -12.86
C ARG A 75 -1.75 -7.61 -13.54
N PHE A 76 -2.65 -6.98 -12.78
CA PHE A 76 -3.83 -6.31 -13.33
C PHE A 76 -3.45 -5.27 -14.40
N LEU A 77 -2.45 -4.43 -14.14
CA LEU A 77 -1.98 -3.46 -15.12
C LEU A 77 -1.41 -4.11 -16.38
N LYS A 78 -0.67 -5.21 -16.26
CA LYS A 78 -0.15 -5.96 -17.42
C LYS A 78 -1.27 -6.60 -18.24
N ASP A 79 -2.26 -7.17 -17.58
CA ASP A 79 -3.41 -7.79 -18.25
C ASP A 79 -4.26 -6.72 -18.96
N ARG A 80 -4.49 -5.57 -18.30
CA ARG A 80 -5.14 -4.40 -18.93
C ARG A 80 -4.35 -3.82 -20.11
N ALA A 81 -3.03 -3.76 -20.01
CA ALA A 81 -2.20 -3.28 -21.12
C ALA A 81 -2.30 -4.20 -22.35
N LYS A 82 -2.45 -5.53 -22.14
CA LYS A 82 -2.68 -6.49 -23.23
C LYS A 82 -4.05 -6.32 -23.87
N ASP A 83 -5.09 -6.09 -23.07
CA ASP A 83 -6.45 -5.83 -23.57
C ASP A 83 -6.49 -4.58 -24.45
N VAL A 84 -5.80 -3.51 -24.06
CA VAL A 84 -5.70 -2.27 -24.86
C VAL A 84 -4.99 -2.54 -26.20
N THR A 85 -3.89 -3.28 -26.20
CA THR A 85 -3.21 -3.66 -27.46
C THR A 85 -4.06 -4.57 -28.36
N PHE A 86 -4.98 -5.36 -27.80
CA PHE A 86 -5.90 -6.19 -28.58
C PHE A 86 -7.04 -5.36 -29.19
N THR A 87 -7.60 -4.38 -28.48
CA THR A 87 -8.63 -3.48 -29.03
C THR A 87 -8.08 -2.56 -30.13
N ASP A 88 -6.84 -2.11 -30.02
CA ASP A 88 -6.19 -1.29 -31.06
C ASP A 88 -5.83 -2.12 -32.31
N ALA A 89 -5.64 -3.44 -32.18
CA ALA A 89 -5.35 -4.34 -33.30
C ALA A 89 -6.58 -4.75 -34.13
N ILE A 90 -7.80 -4.51 -33.62
CA ILE A 90 -9.07 -4.89 -34.28
C ILE A 90 -9.80 -3.67 -34.88
N GLY A 91 -9.30 -2.45 -34.60
CA GLY A 91 -9.89 -1.17 -35.00
C GLY A 91 -9.43 -0.60 -36.35
N HIS A 92 -9.00 -1.41 -37.31
CA HIS A 92 -8.80 -0.96 -38.70
C HIS A 92 -9.43 -1.94 -39.70
N LYS A 93 -10.70 -1.71 -39.99
CA LYS A 93 -11.30 -1.95 -41.29
C LYS A 93 -12.44 -0.96 -41.54
#